data_AF-A0A2V8X3D7-F1
#
_entry.id   AF-A0A2V8X3D7-F1
#
_cell.length_a   1.000
_cell.length_b   1.000
_cell.length_c   1.000
_cell.angle_alpha   90.00
_cell.angle_beta   90.00
_cell.angle_gamma   90.00
#
_symmetry.space_group_name_H-M   'P 1'
#
loop_
_entity.id
_entity.type
_entity.pdbx_description
1 polymer ?
#
loop_
_entity_poly.entity_id
_entity_poly.type
_entity_poly.pdbx_seq_one_letter_code
_entity_poly.pdbx_strand_id
1 'polypeptide(L)'
;MVNAMINVCGKDIKIEGKLIRIAHLDGDKYTFPDDPEALLTALRSCGTRIDLFTFLQKLPETSPKYRYPMEWDNLAALPVSTFDHWWTHQIRSFPRNRARQAEKKGVTFREVPFGEELLKGICEIYNECPIRLGKHFPHYGMSIERAREYAGTFLDRSIYIGAFLGDSMIGFIKLVVNETGTYACLVHILSMVRHKDKAPTNALIAQAVRFCAERRIAYLVYENFSYGKKQGDSLSHFKEVNGFQRVDLPRYFVPLTPVGKAAFRLGLHRRLVDHLPESVAAKLREFRRAWYGRKIQQTTEA
;
A
#
# COMPACT_ATOMS: atom_id res chain seq x y z
N MET A 1 16.45 -12.99 1.48
CA MET A 1 15.74 -12.87 2.77
C MET A 1 15.12 -14.22 3.06
N VAL A 2 15.20 -14.72 4.30
CA VAL A 2 14.37 -15.87 4.69
C VAL A 2 12.98 -15.31 4.95
N ASN A 3 12.03 -15.63 4.08
CA ASN A 3 10.62 -15.36 4.29
C ASN A 3 9.97 -16.70 4.60
N ALA A 4 9.45 -16.84 5.80
CA ALA A 4 8.64 -17.99 6.18
C ALA A 4 7.20 -17.52 6.39
N MET A 5 6.26 -18.40 6.10
CA MET A 5 4.85 -18.18 6.37
C MET A 5 4.36 -19.34 7.23
N ILE A 6 3.67 -19.02 8.31
CA ILE A 6 3.04 -20.00 9.20
C ILE A 6 1.58 -19.63 9.38
N ASN A 7 0.72 -20.61 9.62
CA ASN A 7 -0.67 -20.36 9.98
C ASN A 7 -0.83 -20.52 11.50
N VAL A 8 -1.34 -19.49 12.17
CA VAL A 8 -1.57 -19.49 13.61
C VAL A 8 -2.94 -18.89 13.88
N CYS A 9 -3.80 -19.60 14.61
CA CYS A 9 -5.19 -19.20 14.88
C CYS A 9 -5.98 -18.85 13.60
N GLY A 10 -5.74 -19.57 12.49
CA GLY A 10 -6.40 -19.33 11.21
C GLY A 10 -5.92 -18.08 10.47
N LYS A 11 -4.88 -17.40 10.95
CA LYS A 11 -4.26 -16.25 10.28
C LYS A 11 -2.89 -16.64 9.73
N ASP A 12 -2.60 -16.19 8.52
CA ASP A 12 -1.25 -16.33 7.97
C ASP A 12 -0.33 -15.25 8.57
N ILE A 13 0.82 -15.70 9.05
CA ILE A 13 1.84 -14.88 9.71
C ILE A 13 3.10 -14.93 8.86
N LYS A 14 3.54 -13.76 8.39
CA LYS A 14 4.79 -13.57 7.67
C LYS A 14 5.92 -13.33 8.65
N ILE A 15 7.00 -14.07 8.50
CA ILE A 15 8.20 -13.95 9.31
C ILE A 15 9.35 -13.52 8.41
N GLU A 16 9.95 -12.38 8.74
CA GLU A 16 11.05 -11.79 7.99
C GLU A 16 12.29 -11.63 8.86
N GLY A 17 13.45 -11.60 8.20
CA GLY A 17 14.74 -11.39 8.84
C GLY A 17 15.49 -12.68 9.16
N LYS A 18 16.82 -12.57 9.30
CA LYS A 18 17.71 -13.70 9.58
C LYS A 18 18.22 -13.68 11.02
N LEU A 19 18.75 -12.53 11.45
CA LEU A 19 19.33 -12.35 12.78
C LEU A 19 18.24 -12.08 13.84
N ILE A 20 17.36 -11.13 13.53
CA ILE A 20 16.15 -10.81 14.29
C ILE A 20 14.97 -11.21 13.41
N ARG A 21 14.13 -12.12 13.90
CA ARG A 21 12.95 -12.61 13.19
C ARG A 21 11.72 -11.83 13.64
N ILE A 22 11.19 -11.02 12.72
CA ILE A 22 10.03 -10.16 12.98
C ILE A 22 8.83 -10.77 12.27
N ALA A 23 7.80 -11.12 13.05
CA ALA A 23 6.54 -11.63 12.55
C ALA A 23 5.49 -10.53 12.46
N HIS A 24 4.67 -10.58 11.42
CA HIS A 24 3.49 -9.74 11.24
C HIS A 24 2.40 -10.52 10.50
N LEU A 25 1.14 -10.09 10.62
CA LEU A 25 0.02 -10.68 9.88
C LEU A 25 0.22 -10.48 8.37
N ASP A 26 -0.10 -11.49 7.57
CA ASP A 26 -0.20 -11.27 6.13
C ASP A 26 -1.33 -10.27 5.85
N GLY A 27 -1.05 -9.31 4.98
CA GLY A 27 -1.91 -8.16 4.75
C GLY A 27 -1.89 -7.16 5.90
N ASP A 28 -0.73 -6.91 6.51
CA ASP A 28 -0.52 -5.81 7.45
C ASP A 28 -1.24 -4.54 6.96
N LYS A 29 -1.99 -3.89 7.87
CA LYS A 29 -2.91 -2.74 7.65
C LYS A 29 -4.33 -3.08 7.18
N TYR A 30 -4.62 -4.29 6.73
CA TYR A 30 -5.98 -4.73 6.38
C TYR A 30 -6.35 -6.16 6.88
N THR A 31 -5.44 -6.79 7.60
CA THR A 31 -5.66 -7.98 8.44
C THR A 31 -5.27 -7.64 9.89
N PHE A 32 -6.11 -8.02 10.86
CA PHE A 32 -5.94 -7.66 12.26
C PHE A 32 -6.02 -8.89 13.17
N PRO A 33 -5.36 -8.84 14.34
CA PRO A 33 -5.62 -9.84 15.37
C PRO A 33 -7.01 -9.59 15.95
N ASP A 34 -7.86 -10.61 15.91
CA ASP A 34 -9.19 -10.58 16.54
C ASP A 34 -9.04 -10.61 18.07
N ASP A 35 -8.18 -11.50 18.56
CA ASP A 35 -7.72 -11.56 19.96
C ASP A 35 -6.18 -11.59 19.98
N PRO A 36 -5.52 -10.44 20.27
CA PRO A 36 -4.08 -10.39 20.35
C PRO A 36 -3.48 -11.30 21.42
N GLU A 37 -4.13 -11.50 22.56
CA GLU A 37 -3.59 -12.32 23.65
C GLU A 37 -3.60 -13.80 23.27
N ALA A 38 -4.71 -14.28 22.69
CA ALA A 38 -4.80 -15.65 22.17
C ALA A 38 -3.78 -15.88 21.04
N LEU A 39 -3.66 -14.95 20.09
CA LEU A 39 -2.68 -15.04 19.01
C LEU A 39 -1.24 -15.08 19.55
N LEU A 40 -0.90 -14.22 20.51
CA LEU A 40 0.43 -14.20 21.13
C LEU A 40 0.74 -15.49 21.89
N THR A 41 -0.26 -16.06 22.56
CA THR A 41 -0.11 -17.35 23.25
C THR A 41 0.21 -18.45 22.25
N ALA A 42 -0.53 -18.52 21.14
CA ALA A 42 -0.29 -19.49 20.08
C ALA A 42 1.06 -19.27 19.37
N LEU A 43 1.47 -18.02 19.14
CA LEU A 43 2.77 -17.69 18.57
C LEU A 43 3.93 -18.13 19.47
N ARG A 44 3.78 -18.03 20.79
CA ARG A 44 4.79 -18.53 21.74
C ARG A 44 4.94 -20.05 21.70
N SER A 45 3.88 -20.78 21.36
CA SER A 45 3.87 -22.25 21.29
C SER A 45 4.04 -22.84 19.89
N CYS A 46 4.14 -22.01 18.83
CA CYS A 46 4.12 -22.49 17.44
C CYS A 46 5.39 -23.23 16.96
N GLY A 47 6.41 -23.38 17.81
CA GLY A 47 7.68 -24.05 17.50
C GLY A 47 8.60 -23.28 16.54
N THR A 48 8.11 -22.23 15.88
CA THR A 48 8.91 -21.37 15.00
C THR A 48 9.50 -20.21 15.79
N ARG A 49 10.82 -20.01 15.71
CA ARG A 49 11.46 -18.86 16.37
C ARG A 49 10.95 -17.55 15.74
N ILE A 50 10.32 -16.75 16.58
CA ILE A 50 9.89 -15.37 16.32
C ILE A 50 10.44 -14.53 17.47
N ASP A 51 11.21 -13.50 17.17
CA ASP A 51 11.79 -12.64 18.21
C ASP A 51 10.84 -11.50 18.58
N LEU A 52 10.20 -10.89 17.57
CA LEU A 52 9.29 -9.77 17.72
C LEU A 52 8.04 -10.02 16.89
N PHE A 53 6.85 -9.84 17.46
CA PHE A 53 5.60 -9.78 16.71
C PHE A 53 5.12 -8.34 16.62
N THR A 54 4.67 -7.90 15.44
CA THR A 54 4.10 -6.57 15.25
C THR A 54 2.76 -6.61 14.53
N PHE A 55 1.87 -5.72 14.95
CA PHE A 55 0.57 -5.49 14.32
C PHE A 55 0.16 -4.04 14.51
N LEU A 56 -0.58 -3.51 13.53
CA LEU A 56 -1.16 -2.18 13.58
C LEU A 56 -2.52 -2.23 14.29
N GLN A 57 -2.86 -1.19 15.05
CA GLN A 57 -4.22 -1.01 15.53
C GLN A 57 -5.17 -0.68 14.37
N LYS A 58 -6.35 -1.29 14.39
CA LYS A 58 -7.39 -1.09 13.37
C LYS A 58 -8.00 0.31 13.47
N LEU A 59 -8.41 0.89 12.33
CA LEU A 59 -9.31 2.05 12.30
C LEU A 59 -10.75 1.64 12.69
N PRO A 60 -11.53 2.54 13.32
CA PRO A 60 -11.24 3.95 13.59
C PRO A 60 -10.50 4.23 14.90
N GLU A 61 -10.02 3.20 15.60
CA GLU A 61 -9.49 3.38 16.94
C GLU A 61 -8.07 3.92 16.92
N THR A 62 -7.91 5.19 17.31
CA THR A 62 -6.61 5.89 17.30
C THR A 62 -5.91 5.94 18.65
N SER A 63 -6.67 5.79 19.75
CA SER A 63 -6.10 5.73 21.10
C SER A 63 -5.55 4.33 21.42
N PRO A 64 -4.36 4.19 22.04
CA PRO A 64 -3.79 2.89 22.40
C PRO A 64 -4.76 2.02 23.23
N LYS A 65 -5.11 0.84 22.72
CA LYS A 65 -5.96 -0.16 23.40
C LYS A 65 -5.18 -1.15 24.25
N TYR A 66 -3.96 -1.49 23.85
CA TYR A 66 -3.17 -2.56 24.49
C TYR A 66 -1.98 -1.99 25.26
N ARG A 67 -1.56 -2.70 26.30
CA ARG A 67 -0.41 -2.32 27.15
C ARG A 67 0.93 -2.85 26.62
N TYR A 68 0.99 -3.22 25.35
CA TYR A 68 2.24 -3.63 24.71
C TYR A 68 3.12 -2.43 24.37
N PRO A 69 4.45 -2.64 24.25
CA PRO A 69 5.31 -1.62 23.66
C PRO A 69 4.78 -1.23 22.28
N MET A 70 4.77 0.07 21.98
CA MET A 70 4.26 0.59 20.72
C MET A 70 5.11 1.73 20.18
N GLU A 71 4.98 1.95 18.88
CA GLU A 71 5.42 3.16 18.20
C GLU A 71 4.23 3.73 17.42
N TRP A 72 4.25 5.04 17.15
CA TRP A 72 3.28 5.65 16.28
C TRP A 72 3.60 5.32 14.82
N ASP A 73 2.67 4.67 14.15
CA ASP A 73 2.66 4.54 12.70
C ASP A 73 1.57 5.47 12.12
N ASN A 74 1.50 5.60 10.80
CA ASN A 74 0.56 6.49 10.15
C ASN A 74 -0.06 5.85 8.92
N LEU A 75 -1.35 6.10 8.72
CA LEU A 75 -2.08 5.79 7.50
C LEU A 75 -2.57 7.08 6.83
N ALA A 76 -2.67 7.04 5.50
CA ALA A 76 -3.46 8.00 4.75
C ALA A 76 -4.89 7.48 4.69
N ALA A 77 -5.78 8.01 5.51
CA ALA A 77 -7.17 7.59 5.57
C ALA A 77 -8.08 8.72 5.07
N LEU A 78 -9.03 8.37 4.22
CA LEU A 78 -10.12 9.23 3.79
C LEU A 78 -11.42 8.70 4.42
N PRO A 79 -12.07 9.44 5.33
CA PRO A 79 -13.42 9.15 5.77
C PRO A 79 -14.38 9.30 4.59
N VAL A 80 -15.20 8.28 4.35
CA VAL A 80 -16.18 8.24 3.25
C VAL A 80 -17.58 8.13 3.84
N SER A 81 -18.39 9.17 3.65
CA SER A 81 -19.83 9.18 3.97
C SER A 81 -20.67 9.00 2.71
N THR A 82 -20.55 9.93 1.77
CA THR A 82 -21.13 9.85 0.42
C THR A 82 -20.11 10.30 -0.62
N PHE A 83 -20.27 9.84 -1.86
CA PHE A 83 -19.43 10.33 -2.96
C PHE A 83 -19.56 11.85 -3.13
N ASP A 84 -20.78 12.39 -3.03
CA ASP A 84 -21.04 13.82 -3.21
C ASP A 84 -20.38 14.67 -2.14
N HIS A 85 -20.41 14.24 -0.87
CA HIS A 85 -19.72 14.94 0.20
C HIS A 85 -18.21 15.01 -0.08
N TRP A 86 -17.60 13.89 -0.47
CA TRP A 86 -16.19 13.88 -0.85
C TRP A 86 -15.93 14.79 -2.05
N TRP A 87 -16.74 14.66 -3.10
CA TRP A 87 -16.58 15.35 -4.37
C TRP A 87 -16.73 16.86 -4.26
N THR A 88 -17.55 17.35 -3.33
CA THR A 88 -17.83 18.77 -3.14
C THR A 88 -16.92 19.39 -2.08
N HIS A 89 -16.71 18.71 -0.94
CA HIS A 89 -16.11 19.29 0.26
C HIS A 89 -14.70 18.79 0.61
N GLN A 90 -14.31 17.55 0.24
CA GLN A 90 -13.03 16.96 0.67
C GLN A 90 -11.95 16.99 -0.41
N ILE A 91 -12.28 16.69 -1.67
CA ILE A 91 -11.33 16.74 -2.79
C ILE A 91 -11.02 18.18 -3.22
N ARG A 92 -9.76 18.51 -3.50
CA ARG A 92 -9.37 19.82 -4.06
C ARG A 92 -9.75 19.95 -5.55
N SER A 93 -9.80 21.19 -6.05
CA SER A 93 -10.23 21.48 -7.42
C SER A 93 -9.38 20.82 -8.50
N PHE A 94 -8.04 20.80 -8.34
CA PHE A 94 -7.13 20.19 -9.32
C PHE A 94 -7.39 18.70 -9.57
N PRO A 95 -7.34 17.80 -8.57
CA PRO A 95 -7.61 16.37 -8.82
C PRO A 95 -9.05 16.11 -9.27
N ARG A 96 -10.03 16.91 -8.83
CA ARG A 96 -11.43 16.85 -9.29
C ARG A 96 -11.54 17.13 -10.79
N ASN A 97 -10.85 18.17 -11.28
CA ASN A 97 -10.80 18.51 -12.69
C ASN A 97 -10.06 17.44 -13.52
N ARG A 98 -9.00 16.85 -12.96
CA ARG A 98 -8.28 15.73 -13.59
C ARG A 98 -9.16 14.48 -13.70
N ALA A 99 -9.96 14.16 -12.68
CA ALA A 99 -10.92 13.05 -12.77
C ALA A 99 -11.96 13.28 -13.88
N ARG A 100 -12.57 14.49 -13.95
CA ARG A 100 -13.49 14.87 -15.05
C ARG A 100 -12.82 14.82 -16.42
N GLN A 101 -11.54 15.18 -16.51
CA GLN A 101 -10.79 15.14 -17.76
C GLN A 101 -10.67 13.71 -18.32
N ALA A 102 -10.57 12.69 -17.47
CA ALA A 102 -10.49 11.30 -17.93
C ALA A 102 -11.75 10.91 -18.69
N GLU A 103 -12.93 11.16 -18.10
CA GLU A 103 -14.22 10.89 -18.72
C GLU A 103 -14.40 11.68 -20.02
N LYS A 104 -14.06 12.99 -20.02
CA LYS A 104 -14.10 13.83 -21.23
C LYS A 104 -13.18 13.33 -22.35
N LYS A 105 -12.10 12.63 -22.00
CA LYS A 105 -11.16 12.02 -22.96
C LYS A 105 -11.50 10.56 -23.28
N GLY A 106 -12.72 10.13 -22.99
CA GLY A 106 -13.25 8.82 -23.38
C GLY A 106 -12.77 7.67 -22.48
N VAL A 107 -12.20 7.95 -21.30
CA VAL A 107 -11.84 6.89 -20.36
C VAL A 107 -13.11 6.44 -19.63
N THR A 108 -13.38 5.14 -19.69
CA THR A 108 -14.49 4.48 -18.97
C THR A 108 -13.95 3.65 -17.82
N PHE A 109 -14.80 3.34 -16.85
CA PHE A 109 -14.41 2.61 -15.64
C PHE A 109 -15.40 1.52 -15.33
N ARG A 110 -14.91 0.35 -14.93
CA ARG A 110 -15.75 -0.76 -14.46
C ARG A 110 -15.00 -1.66 -13.50
N GLU A 111 -15.76 -2.33 -12.63
CA GLU A 111 -15.23 -3.45 -11.88
C GLU A 111 -14.86 -4.59 -12.86
N VAL A 112 -13.69 -5.19 -12.66
CA VAL A 112 -13.17 -6.27 -13.51
C VAL A 112 -13.00 -7.51 -12.63
N PRO A 113 -13.70 -8.63 -12.94
CA PRO A 113 -13.51 -9.87 -12.21
C PRO A 113 -12.04 -10.33 -12.27
N PHE A 114 -11.61 -11.04 -11.23
CA PHE A 114 -10.28 -11.67 -11.27
C PHE A 114 -10.26 -12.77 -12.33
N GLY A 115 -9.47 -12.58 -13.39
CA GLY A 115 -9.42 -13.48 -14.52
C GLY A 115 -8.48 -12.97 -15.62
N GLU A 116 -8.53 -13.60 -16.78
CA GLU A 116 -7.59 -13.35 -17.88
C GLU A 116 -7.55 -11.89 -18.35
N GLU A 117 -8.71 -11.23 -18.46
CA GLU A 117 -8.78 -9.82 -18.86
C GLU A 117 -7.99 -8.92 -17.91
N LEU A 118 -8.27 -9.04 -16.60
CA LEU A 118 -7.57 -8.28 -15.57
C LEU A 118 -6.08 -8.58 -15.59
N LEU A 119 -5.70 -9.86 -15.63
CA LEU A 119 -4.30 -10.28 -15.55
C LEU A 119 -3.48 -9.82 -16.76
N LYS A 120 -4.05 -9.91 -17.97
CA LYS A 120 -3.43 -9.39 -19.19
C LYS A 120 -3.21 -7.90 -19.10
N GLY A 121 -4.24 -7.12 -18.77
CA GLY A 121 -4.07 -5.67 -18.69
C GLY A 121 -3.16 -5.24 -17.53
N ILE A 122 -3.17 -5.93 -16.38
CA ILE A 122 -2.18 -5.71 -15.32
C ILE A 122 -0.77 -5.93 -15.89
N CYS A 123 -0.52 -7.08 -16.52
CA CYS A 123 0.77 -7.41 -17.12
C CYS A 123 1.23 -6.35 -18.13
N GLU A 124 0.35 -5.91 -19.03
CA GLU A 124 0.64 -4.85 -20.01
C GLU A 124 0.98 -3.51 -19.34
N ILE A 125 0.22 -3.11 -18.32
CA ILE A 125 0.48 -1.86 -17.57
C ILE A 125 1.84 -1.95 -16.85
N TYR A 126 2.14 -3.07 -16.21
CA TYR A 126 3.41 -3.27 -15.50
C TYR A 126 4.62 -3.27 -16.46
N ASN A 127 4.45 -3.83 -17.66
CA ASN A 127 5.50 -3.97 -18.67
C ASN A 127 5.60 -2.81 -19.67
N GLU A 128 4.80 -1.75 -19.52
CA GLU A 128 4.84 -0.61 -20.44
C GLU A 128 6.19 0.12 -20.43
N CYS A 129 6.81 0.31 -19.26
CA CYS A 129 8.04 1.08 -19.15
C CYS A 129 8.94 0.57 -18.01
N PRO A 130 10.25 0.33 -18.26
CA PRO A 130 11.20 -0.11 -17.24
C PRO A 130 11.54 0.97 -16.22
N ILE A 131 11.21 2.24 -16.52
CA ILE A 131 11.53 3.39 -15.68
C ILE A 131 10.25 4.19 -15.41
N ARG A 132 9.86 4.28 -14.14
CA ARG A 132 8.69 5.07 -13.71
C ARG A 132 9.14 6.12 -12.71
N LEU A 133 8.74 7.37 -12.96
CA LEU A 133 9.08 8.53 -12.11
C LEU A 133 10.60 8.66 -11.85
N GLY A 134 11.41 8.42 -12.88
CA GLY A 134 12.88 8.51 -12.82
C GLY A 134 13.55 7.41 -12.00
N LYS A 135 12.87 6.27 -11.77
CA LYS A 135 13.44 5.11 -11.06
C LYS A 135 13.15 3.83 -11.83
N HIS A 136 14.08 2.88 -11.76
CA HIS A 136 13.84 1.52 -12.23
C HIS A 136 12.55 0.98 -11.59
N PHE A 137 11.68 0.44 -12.43
CA PHE A 137 10.42 -0.13 -12.00
C PHE A 137 10.60 -1.62 -11.68
N PRO A 138 10.54 -2.04 -10.41
CA PRO A 138 10.88 -3.42 -10.02
C PRO A 138 9.98 -4.50 -10.65
N HIS A 139 8.81 -4.09 -11.11
CA HIS A 139 7.79 -4.97 -11.68
C HIS A 139 7.81 -5.01 -13.21
N TYR A 140 8.77 -4.36 -13.86
CA TYR A 140 8.97 -4.50 -15.31
C TYR A 140 9.53 -5.89 -15.65
N GLY A 141 9.06 -6.49 -16.74
CA GLY A 141 9.33 -7.89 -17.10
C GLY A 141 8.45 -8.89 -16.34
N MET A 142 7.31 -8.45 -15.78
CA MET A 142 6.36 -9.30 -15.07
C MET A 142 5.70 -10.29 -16.02
N SER A 143 5.69 -11.58 -15.67
CA SER A 143 4.92 -12.61 -16.39
C SER A 143 3.45 -12.62 -15.93
N ILE A 144 2.57 -13.27 -16.70
CA ILE A 144 1.15 -13.42 -16.32
C ILE A 144 1.03 -14.22 -15.01
N GLU A 145 1.86 -15.23 -14.78
CA GLU A 145 1.89 -16.03 -13.56
C GLU A 145 2.25 -15.16 -12.36
N ARG A 146 3.25 -14.29 -12.50
CA ARG A 146 3.61 -13.32 -11.44
C ARG A 146 2.52 -12.27 -11.22
N ALA A 147 1.86 -11.81 -12.29
CA ALA A 147 0.69 -10.96 -12.16
C ALA A 147 -0.43 -11.66 -11.38
N ARG A 148 -0.64 -12.96 -11.61
CA ARG A 148 -1.63 -13.78 -10.89
C ARG A 148 -1.29 -13.93 -9.41
N GLU A 149 -0.05 -14.23 -9.06
CA GLU A 149 0.41 -14.30 -7.67
C GLU A 149 0.25 -12.95 -6.96
N TYR A 150 0.67 -11.86 -7.60
CA TYR A 150 0.71 -10.53 -7.00
C TYR A 150 -0.68 -9.89 -6.89
N ALA A 151 -1.47 -9.97 -7.96
CA ALA A 151 -2.84 -9.49 -7.95
C ALA A 151 -3.76 -10.42 -7.16
N GLY A 152 -3.51 -11.73 -7.12
CA GLY A 152 -4.39 -12.74 -6.52
C GLY A 152 -4.36 -12.86 -5.00
N THR A 153 -3.70 -11.96 -4.27
CA THR A 153 -3.75 -11.96 -2.80
C THR A 153 -5.13 -11.51 -2.30
N PHE A 154 -5.71 -12.20 -1.31
CA PHE A 154 -6.99 -11.82 -0.67
C PHE A 154 -8.19 -11.73 -1.64
N LEU A 155 -8.35 -12.69 -2.56
CA LEU A 155 -9.40 -12.65 -3.61
C LEU A 155 -10.82 -12.52 -3.07
N ASP A 156 -11.10 -13.18 -1.95
CA ASP A 156 -12.40 -13.19 -1.26
C ASP A 156 -12.90 -11.79 -0.87
N ARG A 157 -11.96 -10.84 -0.73
CA ARG A 157 -12.21 -9.47 -0.28
C ARG A 157 -11.49 -8.42 -1.13
N SER A 158 -11.04 -8.80 -2.32
CA SER A 158 -10.39 -7.90 -3.27
C SER A 158 -11.36 -7.42 -4.33
N ILE A 159 -11.25 -6.14 -4.68
CA ILE A 159 -11.99 -5.52 -5.78
C ILE A 159 -11.01 -4.87 -6.74
N TYR A 160 -11.25 -5.05 -8.02
CA TYR A 160 -10.45 -4.47 -9.09
C TYR A 160 -11.32 -3.55 -9.92
N ILE A 161 -10.89 -2.31 -10.09
CA ILE A 161 -11.54 -1.36 -10.99
C ILE A 161 -10.54 -1.04 -12.09
N GLY A 162 -10.93 -1.32 -13.33
CA GLY A 162 -10.15 -1.00 -14.53
C GLY A 162 -10.55 0.35 -15.10
N ALA A 163 -9.58 1.08 -15.63
CA ALA A 163 -9.76 2.26 -16.47
C ALA A 163 -9.50 1.86 -17.93
N PHE A 164 -10.47 2.06 -18.81
CA PHE A 164 -10.44 1.60 -20.19
C PHE A 164 -10.49 2.76 -21.18
N LEU A 165 -9.76 2.62 -22.28
CA LEU A 165 -9.87 3.50 -23.45
C LEU A 165 -10.20 2.62 -24.65
N GLY A 166 -11.47 2.65 -25.09
CA GLY A 166 -12.01 1.57 -25.92
C GLY A 166 -11.93 0.25 -25.16
N ASP A 167 -11.41 -0.80 -25.81
CA ASP A 167 -11.28 -2.13 -25.21
C ASP A 167 -9.97 -2.31 -24.42
N SER A 168 -9.06 -1.34 -24.45
CA SER A 168 -7.75 -1.44 -23.78
C SER A 168 -7.81 -0.96 -22.33
N MET A 169 -7.40 -1.80 -21.39
CA MET A 169 -7.22 -1.39 -19.99
C MET A 169 -5.93 -0.55 -19.84
N ILE A 170 -6.09 0.75 -19.60
CA ILE A 170 -5.00 1.72 -19.49
C ILE A 170 -4.59 2.04 -18.05
N GLY A 171 -5.33 1.53 -17.07
CA GLY A 171 -5.04 1.68 -15.66
C GLY A 171 -5.91 0.76 -14.82
N PHE A 172 -5.50 0.52 -13.58
CA PHE A 172 -6.29 -0.26 -12.64
C PHE A 172 -6.02 0.18 -11.20
N ILE A 173 -6.95 -0.16 -10.32
CA ILE A 173 -6.81 -0.08 -8.88
C ILE A 173 -7.24 -1.42 -8.28
N LYS A 174 -6.49 -1.89 -7.28
CA LYS A 174 -6.85 -3.01 -6.41
C LYS A 174 -7.16 -2.47 -5.03
N LEU A 175 -8.37 -2.72 -4.56
CA LEU A 175 -8.81 -2.48 -3.19
C LEU A 175 -8.90 -3.82 -2.46
N VAL A 176 -8.53 -3.84 -1.19
CA VAL A 176 -8.75 -4.98 -0.29
C VAL A 176 -9.58 -4.49 0.88
N VAL A 177 -10.79 -5.03 1.03
CA VAL A 177 -11.68 -4.71 2.15
C VAL A 177 -11.20 -5.47 3.38
N ASN A 178 -11.10 -4.78 4.51
CA ASN A 178 -10.74 -5.44 5.75
C ASN A 178 -11.84 -6.42 6.21
N GLU A 179 -11.51 -7.33 7.12
CA GLU A 179 -12.42 -8.42 7.54
C GLU A 179 -13.73 -7.92 8.16
N THR A 180 -13.74 -6.71 8.73
CA THR A 180 -14.94 -6.11 9.33
C THR A 180 -15.73 -5.21 8.38
N GLY A 181 -15.33 -5.09 7.11
CA GLY A 181 -16.00 -4.22 6.12
C GLY A 181 -15.90 -2.73 6.43
N THR A 182 -15.11 -2.33 7.43
CA THR A 182 -15.04 -0.95 7.93
C THR A 182 -14.23 -0.04 7.02
N TYR A 183 -13.19 -0.59 6.38
CA TYR A 183 -12.40 0.19 5.43
C TYR A 183 -11.77 -0.67 4.33
N ALA A 184 -11.53 -0.03 3.19
CA ALA A 184 -10.85 -0.62 2.05
C ALA A 184 -9.44 -0.04 1.95
N CYS A 185 -8.43 -0.92 1.87
CA CYS A 185 -7.06 -0.53 1.59
C CYS A 185 -6.82 -0.51 0.08
N LEU A 186 -6.36 0.61 -0.44
CA LEU A 186 -5.80 0.73 -1.78
C LEU A 186 -4.41 0.10 -1.78
N VAL A 187 -4.34 -1.13 -2.30
CA VAL A 187 -3.10 -1.92 -2.34
C VAL A 187 -2.32 -1.60 -3.61
N HIS A 188 -2.98 -1.60 -4.77
CA HIS A 188 -2.36 -1.22 -6.05
C HIS A 188 -3.14 -0.09 -6.71
N ILE A 189 -2.43 0.89 -7.27
CA ILE A 189 -3.00 1.83 -8.25
C ILE A 189 -1.93 2.14 -9.27
N LEU A 190 -2.20 1.87 -10.53
CA LEU A 190 -1.25 2.10 -11.60
C LEU A 190 -1.96 2.38 -12.92
N SER A 191 -1.35 3.22 -13.74
CA SER A 191 -1.81 3.48 -15.09
C SER A 191 -0.65 3.63 -16.05
N MET A 192 -0.95 3.45 -17.32
CA MET A 192 0.00 3.62 -18.40
C MET A 192 0.48 5.08 -18.47
N VAL A 193 1.80 5.26 -18.59
CA VAL A 193 2.48 6.55 -18.75
C VAL A 193 2.05 7.23 -20.03
N ARG A 194 1.91 6.48 -21.14
CA ARG A 194 1.46 7.00 -22.45
C ARG A 194 0.05 7.60 -22.43
N HIS A 195 -0.74 7.29 -21.40
CA HIS A 195 -2.09 7.82 -21.20
C HIS A 195 -2.20 8.77 -20.00
N LYS A 196 -1.07 9.26 -19.47
CA LYS A 196 -1.02 10.24 -18.36
C LYS A 196 -1.77 11.53 -18.70
N ASP A 197 -1.81 11.92 -19.98
CA ASP A 197 -2.55 13.08 -20.48
C ASP A 197 -4.07 12.97 -20.22
N LYS A 198 -4.58 11.75 -20.00
CA LYS A 198 -5.99 11.44 -19.70
C LYS A 198 -6.30 11.36 -18.22
N ALA A 199 -5.28 11.44 -17.35
CA ALA A 199 -5.45 11.39 -15.90
C ALA A 199 -6.18 10.14 -15.31
N PRO A 200 -5.97 8.90 -15.84
CA PRO A 200 -6.68 7.72 -15.37
C PRO A 200 -6.54 7.47 -13.87
N THR A 201 -5.37 7.72 -13.28
CA THR A 201 -5.13 7.57 -11.83
C THR A 201 -6.06 8.43 -10.97
N ASN A 202 -6.30 9.68 -11.35
CA ASN A 202 -7.18 10.59 -10.60
C ASN A 202 -8.63 10.11 -10.63
N ALA A 203 -9.08 9.62 -11.78
CA ALA A 203 -10.42 9.08 -11.92
C ALA A 203 -10.58 7.72 -11.22
N LEU A 204 -9.55 6.86 -11.21
CA LEU A 204 -9.55 5.62 -10.42
C LEU A 204 -9.71 5.88 -8.91
N ILE A 205 -9.11 6.95 -8.37
CA ILE A 205 -9.38 7.38 -6.98
C ILE A 205 -10.85 7.75 -6.79
N ALA A 206 -11.44 8.50 -7.72
CA ALA A 206 -12.87 8.83 -7.66
C ALA A 206 -13.74 7.57 -7.66
N GLN A 207 -13.42 6.58 -8.50
CA GLN A 207 -14.13 5.30 -8.52
C GLN A 207 -13.94 4.51 -7.22
N ALA A 208 -12.75 4.56 -6.60
CA ALA A 208 -12.52 3.95 -5.29
C ALA A 208 -13.38 4.57 -4.19
N VAL A 209 -13.54 5.89 -4.19
CA VAL A 209 -14.41 6.59 -3.23
C VAL A 209 -15.88 6.25 -3.50
N ARG A 210 -16.30 6.21 -4.76
CA ARG A 210 -17.66 5.80 -5.16
C ARG A 210 -17.96 4.39 -4.67
N PHE A 211 -17.06 3.46 -4.93
CA PHE A 211 -17.13 2.08 -4.44
C PHE A 211 -17.32 2.02 -2.92
N CYS A 212 -16.52 2.79 -2.15
CA CYS A 212 -16.64 2.81 -0.70
C CYS A 212 -17.99 3.38 -0.24
N ALA A 213 -18.45 4.48 -0.86
CA ALA A 213 -19.71 5.12 -0.52
C ALA A 213 -20.92 4.20 -0.78
N GLU A 214 -20.97 3.55 -1.95
CA GLU A 214 -22.06 2.64 -2.34
C GLU A 214 -22.14 1.41 -1.42
N ARG A 215 -20.99 0.90 -0.97
CA ARG A 215 -20.91 -0.27 -0.08
C ARG A 215 -20.86 0.09 1.41
N ARG A 216 -21.04 1.36 1.76
CA ARG A 216 -21.02 1.88 3.15
C ARG A 216 -19.72 1.54 3.90
N ILE A 217 -18.61 1.54 3.18
CA ILE A 217 -17.27 1.38 3.74
C ILE A 217 -16.81 2.74 4.25
N ALA A 218 -16.58 2.85 5.56
CA ALA A 218 -16.38 4.13 6.24
C ALA A 218 -15.04 4.81 5.94
N TYR A 219 -14.01 4.05 5.55
CA TYR A 219 -12.72 4.63 5.17
C TYR A 219 -12.14 4.01 3.90
N LEU A 220 -11.53 4.87 3.07
CA LEU A 220 -10.58 4.47 2.04
C LEU A 220 -9.17 4.76 2.56
N VAL A 221 -8.34 3.73 2.65
CA VAL A 221 -6.95 3.83 3.14
C VAL A 221 -6.00 3.73 1.96
N TYR A 222 -5.04 4.64 1.85
CA TYR A 222 -3.99 4.58 0.85
C TYR A 222 -2.63 4.45 1.51
N GLU A 223 -2.36 3.29 2.10
CA GLU A 223 -1.07 2.96 2.74
C GLU A 223 -0.60 4.05 3.73
N ASN A 224 0.70 4.14 4.02
CA ASN A 224 1.23 5.18 4.90
C ASN A 224 1.14 6.59 4.29
N PHE A 225 0.77 7.59 5.09
CA PHE A 225 0.72 8.98 4.66
C PHE A 225 2.11 9.55 4.36
N SER A 226 3.07 9.24 5.24
CA SER A 226 4.48 9.63 5.11
C SER A 226 5.38 8.41 5.29
N TYR A 227 6.44 8.33 4.49
CA TYR A 227 7.44 7.28 4.59
C TYR A 227 8.76 7.82 5.16
N GLY A 228 9.12 7.35 6.35
CA GLY A 228 10.33 7.79 7.06
C GLY A 228 10.26 9.26 7.48
N LYS A 229 11.41 9.94 7.53
CA LYS A 229 11.53 11.36 7.93
C LYS A 229 11.28 12.36 6.79
N LYS A 230 10.73 11.91 5.67
CA LYS A 230 10.49 12.75 4.49
C LYS A 230 9.37 13.74 4.76
N GLN A 231 9.68 15.04 4.67
CA GLN A 231 8.69 16.10 4.58
C GLN A 231 8.48 16.48 3.11
N GLY A 232 7.22 16.60 2.67
CA GLY A 232 6.88 17.11 1.33
C GLY A 232 7.08 16.14 0.16
N ASP A 233 6.77 14.85 0.29
CA ASP A 233 6.79 13.92 -0.86
C ASP A 233 5.61 14.18 -1.81
N SER A 234 5.82 14.00 -3.12
CA SER A 234 4.77 14.20 -4.14
C SER A 234 3.59 13.26 -3.93
N LEU A 235 3.84 12.09 -3.35
CA LEU A 235 2.79 11.13 -2.99
C LEU A 235 1.94 11.60 -1.81
N SER A 236 2.55 12.21 -0.78
CA SER A 236 1.80 12.77 0.35
C SER A 236 0.93 13.94 -0.10
N HIS A 237 1.47 14.81 -0.96
CA HIS A 237 0.68 15.88 -1.57
C HIS A 237 -0.46 15.32 -2.43
N PHE A 238 -0.21 14.29 -3.26
CA PHE A 238 -1.26 13.63 -4.04
C PHE A 238 -2.39 13.09 -3.15
N LYS A 239 -2.05 12.46 -2.02
CA LYS A 239 -3.02 11.97 -1.03
C LYS A 239 -3.83 13.12 -0.44
N GLU A 240 -3.16 14.15 0.04
CA GLU A 240 -3.79 15.32 0.66
C GLU A 240 -4.77 16.03 -0.28
N VAL A 241 -4.38 16.29 -1.54
CA VAL A 241 -5.27 16.98 -2.48
C VAL A 241 -6.49 16.15 -2.87
N ASN A 242 -6.42 14.82 -2.74
CA ASN A 242 -7.57 13.92 -2.91
C ASN A 242 -8.41 13.76 -1.63
N GLY A 243 -8.08 14.48 -0.55
CA GLY A 243 -8.84 14.48 0.70
C GLY A 243 -8.38 13.45 1.73
N PHE A 244 -7.34 12.66 1.46
CA PHE A 244 -6.77 11.76 2.47
C PHE A 244 -6.08 12.56 3.56
N GLN A 245 -6.26 12.13 4.79
CA GLN A 245 -5.69 12.74 5.98
C GLN A 245 -4.68 11.79 6.62
N ARG A 246 -3.68 12.36 7.29
CA ARG A 246 -2.78 11.59 8.15
C ARG A 246 -3.56 11.16 9.39
N VAL A 247 -3.62 9.85 9.63
CA VAL A 247 -4.12 9.28 10.89
C VAL A 247 -2.99 8.50 11.54
N ASP A 248 -2.56 8.95 12.70
CA ASP A 248 -1.56 8.24 13.50
C ASP A 248 -2.23 7.12 14.30
N LEU A 249 -1.66 5.93 14.22
CA LEU A 249 -2.19 4.70 14.82
C LEU A 249 -1.10 3.99 15.64
N PRO A 250 -1.46 3.38 16.78
CA PRO A 250 -0.53 2.53 17.53
C PRO A 250 -0.12 1.33 16.68
N ARG A 251 1.19 1.17 16.45
CA ARG A 251 1.78 -0.10 16.00
C ARG A 251 2.46 -0.75 17.19
N TYR A 252 1.97 -1.93 17.55
CA TYR A 252 2.48 -2.67 18.69
C TYR A 252 3.67 -3.54 18.27
N PHE A 253 4.61 -3.70 19.19
CA PHE A 253 5.78 -4.55 19.07
C PHE A 253 5.87 -5.40 20.33
N VAL A 254 5.50 -6.67 20.21
CA VAL A 254 5.49 -7.62 21.33
C VAL A 254 6.72 -8.49 21.27
N PRO A 255 7.68 -8.33 22.20
CA PRO A 255 8.83 -9.22 22.28
C PRO A 255 8.40 -10.62 22.71
N LEU A 256 8.72 -11.62 21.88
CA LEU A 256 8.48 -13.02 22.20
C LEU A 256 9.75 -13.72 22.73
N THR A 257 10.93 -13.12 22.50
CA THR A 257 12.22 -13.61 23.02
C THR A 257 13.00 -12.48 23.72
N PRO A 258 13.99 -12.82 24.57
CA PRO A 258 14.94 -11.84 25.11
C PRO A 258 15.69 -11.07 24.01
N VAL A 259 16.00 -11.72 22.88
CA VAL A 259 16.60 -11.09 21.70
C VAL A 259 15.66 -10.05 21.12
N GLY A 260 14.37 -10.37 20.97
CA GLY A 260 13.36 -9.40 20.53
C GLY A 260 13.21 -8.21 21.47
N LYS A 261 13.32 -8.44 22.77
CA LYS A 261 13.24 -7.38 23.79
C LYS A 261 14.43 -6.41 23.67
N ALA A 262 15.64 -6.94 23.45
CA ALA A 262 16.82 -6.13 23.19
C ALA A 262 16.71 -5.41 21.83
N ALA A 263 16.29 -6.11 20.78
CA ALA A 263 16.11 -5.56 19.44
C ALA A 263 15.15 -4.36 19.44
N PHE A 264 14.01 -4.48 20.12
CA PHE A 264 13.06 -3.37 20.24
C PHE A 264 13.66 -2.16 20.97
N ARG A 265 14.31 -2.39 22.13
CA ARG A 265 14.94 -1.32 22.93
C ARG A 265 16.05 -0.59 22.18
N LEU A 266 16.81 -1.32 21.36
CA LEU A 266 17.90 -0.78 20.54
C LEU A 266 17.39 -0.22 19.20
N GLY A 267 16.10 -0.34 18.89
CA GLY A 267 15.51 0.12 17.64
C GLY A 267 15.88 -0.70 16.41
N LEU A 268 16.44 -1.91 16.58
CA LEU A 268 16.92 -2.78 15.49
C LEU A 268 15.79 -3.38 14.64
N HIS A 269 14.54 -3.23 15.07
CA HIS A 269 13.35 -3.58 14.30
C HIS A 269 13.00 -2.55 13.23
N ARG A 270 13.53 -1.32 13.32
CA ARG A 270 13.33 -0.29 12.31
C ARG A 270 14.24 -0.55 11.12
N ARG A 271 13.87 -0.03 9.95
CA ARG A 271 14.70 -0.20 8.75
C ARG A 271 15.95 0.66 8.91
N LEU A 272 17.08 0.20 8.39
CA LEU A 272 18.36 0.94 8.42
C LEU A 272 18.23 2.39 7.93
N VAL A 273 17.39 2.61 6.91
CA VAL A 273 17.15 3.96 6.36
C VAL A 273 16.47 4.92 7.33
N ASP A 274 15.73 4.41 8.32
CA ASP A 274 15.01 5.22 9.31
C ASP A 274 15.96 5.73 10.41
N HIS A 275 17.13 5.10 10.57
CA HIS A 275 18.20 5.56 11.45
C HIS A 275 19.03 6.71 10.84
N LEU A 276 19.01 6.86 9.51
CA LEU A 276 19.76 7.92 8.84
C LEU A 276 19.09 9.30 9.04
N PRO A 277 19.87 10.38 9.22
CA PRO A 277 19.35 11.74 9.12
C PRO A 277 18.79 12.02 7.73
N GLU A 278 17.70 12.81 7.64
CA GLU A 278 17.03 13.08 6.37
C GLU A 278 17.93 13.80 5.37
N SER A 279 18.86 14.64 5.84
CA SER A 279 19.87 15.33 5.00
C SER A 279 20.79 14.34 4.27
N VAL A 280 21.23 13.29 4.96
CA VAL A 280 22.07 12.22 4.39
C VAL A 280 21.24 11.36 3.44
N ALA A 281 20.03 10.97 3.87
CA ALA A 281 19.12 10.20 3.03
C ALA A 281 18.73 10.95 1.73
N ALA A 282 18.56 12.27 1.79
CA ALA A 282 18.30 13.11 0.62
C ALA A 282 19.45 13.09 -0.38
N LYS A 283 20.68 13.32 0.07
CA LYS A 283 21.88 13.27 -0.78
C LYS A 283 22.07 11.91 -1.44
N LEU A 284 21.87 10.82 -0.70
CA LEU A 284 21.94 9.46 -1.26
C LEU A 284 20.88 9.22 -2.35
N ARG A 285 19.68 9.78 -2.18
CA ARG A 285 18.62 9.69 -3.20
C ARG A 285 18.93 10.51 -4.44
N GLU A 286 19.53 11.69 -4.30
CA GLU A 286 19.99 12.50 -5.44
C GLU A 286 21.12 11.81 -6.20
N PHE A 287 22.13 11.30 -5.49
CA PHE A 287 23.20 10.52 -6.10
C PHE A 287 22.65 9.30 -6.85
N ARG A 288 21.73 8.56 -6.21
CA ARG A 288 21.05 7.43 -6.85
C ARG A 288 20.31 7.86 -8.12
N ARG A 289 19.55 8.95 -8.08
CA ARG A 289 18.85 9.50 -9.26
C ARG A 289 19.83 9.86 -10.38
N ALA A 290 20.93 10.54 -10.07
CA ALA A 290 21.95 10.93 -11.03
C ALA A 290 22.65 9.71 -11.64
N TRP A 291 22.97 8.68 -10.84
CA TRP A 291 23.58 7.44 -11.31
C TRP A 291 22.68 6.69 -12.30
N TYR A 292 21.39 6.54 -11.97
CA TYR A 292 20.44 5.94 -12.92
C TYR A 292 20.26 6.82 -14.16
N GLY A 293 20.20 8.15 -14.02
CA GLY A 293 20.13 9.07 -15.15
C GLY A 293 21.30 8.89 -16.14
N ARG A 294 22.53 8.78 -15.64
CA ARG A 294 23.73 8.54 -16.47
C ARG A 294 23.73 7.17 -17.14
N LYS A 295 23.32 6.13 -16.43
CA LYS A 295 23.22 4.77 -16.99
C LYS A 295 22.19 4.71 -18.13
N ILE A 296 21.08 5.45 -18.01
CA ILE A 296 20.06 5.56 -19.05
C ILE A 296 20.61 6.27 -20.29
N GLN A 297 21.36 7.35 -20.11
CA GLN A 297 21.97 8.10 -21.22
C GLN A 297 22.95 7.22 -22.02
N GLN A 298 23.80 6.44 -21.33
CA GLN A 298 24.71 5.48 -21.95
C GLN A 298 24.01 4.31 -22.67
N THR A 299 22.76 3.98 -22.30
CA THR A 299 21.99 2.90 -22.96
C THR A 299 21.15 3.43 -24.13
N THR A 300 20.99 4.75 -24.27
CA THR A 300 20.25 5.39 -25.38
C THR A 300 21.19 5.83 -26.51
N GLU A 301 22.49 5.97 -26.21
CA GLU A 301 23.57 6.32 -27.16
C GLU A 301 24.31 5.08 -27.73
N ALA A 302 23.86 3.86 -27.41
CA ALA A 302 24.38 2.59 -27.93
C ALA A 302 23.29 1.83 -28.70
#